data_AF-A0A378LPL0-F1
#
_entry.id   AF-A0A378LPL0-F1
#
_cell.length_a   1.000
_cell.length_b   1.000
_cell.length_c   1.000
_cell.angle_alpha   90.00
_cell.angle_beta   90.00
_cell.angle_gamma   90.00
#
_symmetry.space_group_name_H-M   'P 1'
#
loop_
_entity.id
_entity.type
_entity.pdbx_description
1 polymer ?
#
loop_
_entity_poly.entity_id
_entity_poly.type
_entity_poly.pdbx_seq_one_letter_code
_entity_poly.pdbx_strand_id
1 'polypeptide(L)'
;MYQSQYEIVVLKPTAVFLSFLASQLPEIKLPDLRLLQIDNTAYVIPKHNSEDATLNEIEKHFSAMFRHEICRWLGDQARNKIETNFLDFLCCFKFELHDHIMLLESSMENSHQLLLVKPRGPMLHWIKETLEGQEELGDVLEKIELSHLEENATAIVRNFSNLTEIKPFIKENYQSIFSTAMGRFSSQSNQWPLIHSLPAFNQYFAIEIHTQLIHLSNSRS
;
A
#
# COMPACT_ATOMS: atom_id res chain seq x y z
N MET A 1 8.24 2.35 20.73
CA MET A 1 8.02 2.48 19.26
C MET A 1 7.27 3.78 19.07
N TYR A 2 7.83 4.73 18.32
CA TYR A 2 7.09 5.95 17.95
C TYR A 2 5.95 5.53 17.02
N GLN A 3 4.71 5.80 17.39
CA GLN A 3 3.60 5.69 16.44
C GLN A 3 3.87 6.69 15.32
N SER A 4 3.83 6.21 14.07
CA SER A 4 3.89 7.08 12.90
C SER A 4 2.77 8.12 13.01
N GLN A 5 3.11 9.38 12.78
CA GLN A 5 2.14 10.48 12.68
C GLN A 5 1.42 10.50 11.32
N TYR A 6 1.74 9.54 10.46
CA TYR A 6 1.28 9.45 9.09
C TYR A 6 0.62 8.11 8.80
N GLU A 7 -0.28 8.13 7.84
CA GLU A 7 -0.87 6.98 7.15
C GLU A 7 -0.53 7.08 5.67
N ILE A 8 -0.33 5.93 5.03
CA ILE A 8 -0.14 5.81 3.59
C ILE A 8 -1.38 5.21 2.96
N VAL A 9 -1.93 5.90 1.97
CA VAL A 9 -3.08 5.48 1.17
C VAL A 9 -2.58 5.07 -0.21
N VAL A 10 -2.66 3.79 -0.54
CA VAL A 10 -2.36 3.32 -1.90
C VAL A 10 -3.65 3.25 -2.70
N LEU A 11 -3.69 3.93 -3.85
CA LEU A 11 -4.82 3.88 -4.78
C LEU A 11 -4.61 2.74 -5.77
N LYS A 12 -5.43 1.69 -5.68
CA LYS A 12 -5.45 0.62 -6.67
C LYS A 12 -6.54 0.90 -7.71
N PRO A 13 -6.17 1.17 -8.98
CA PRO A 13 -7.13 1.37 -10.05
C PRO A 13 -8.12 0.20 -10.18
N THR A 14 -9.39 0.51 -10.40
CA THR A 14 -10.43 -0.50 -10.70
C THR A 14 -10.72 -0.57 -12.19
N ALA A 15 -11.53 -1.55 -12.61
CA ALA A 15 -12.06 -1.61 -13.97
C ALA A 15 -12.89 -0.36 -14.35
N VAL A 16 -13.50 0.30 -13.35
CA VAL A 16 -14.24 1.56 -13.56
C VAL A 16 -13.28 2.67 -13.95
N PHE A 17 -12.12 2.79 -13.29
CA PHE A 17 -11.11 3.78 -13.68
C PHE A 17 -10.55 3.53 -15.08
N LEU A 18 -10.27 2.27 -15.43
CA LEU A 18 -9.84 1.94 -16.79
C LEU A 18 -10.90 2.34 -17.83
N SER A 19 -12.18 2.07 -17.54
CA SER A 19 -13.30 2.47 -18.40
C SER A 19 -13.43 4.00 -18.50
N PHE A 20 -13.22 4.69 -17.37
CA PHE A 20 -13.18 6.15 -17.32
C PHE A 20 -12.06 6.70 -18.21
N LEU A 21 -10.83 6.21 -18.08
CA LEU A 21 -9.71 6.63 -18.93
C LEU A 21 -10.00 6.41 -20.42
N ALA A 22 -10.58 5.25 -20.78
CA ALA A 22 -10.93 4.94 -22.16
C ALA A 22 -11.97 5.89 -22.75
N SER A 23 -12.90 6.39 -21.92
CA SER A 23 -13.91 7.37 -22.33
C SER A 23 -13.31 8.76 -22.58
N GLN A 24 -12.22 9.11 -21.90
CA GLN A 24 -11.61 10.44 -22.01
C GLN A 24 -10.82 10.61 -23.32
N LEU A 25 -10.12 9.57 -23.76
CA LEU A 25 -9.31 9.57 -24.98
C LEU A 25 -9.42 8.22 -25.71
N PRO A 26 -10.47 8.01 -26.52
CA PRO A 26 -10.73 6.72 -27.20
C PRO A 26 -9.61 6.26 -28.14
N GLU A 27 -8.76 7.19 -28.60
CA GLU A 27 -7.66 6.91 -29.52
C GLU A 27 -6.39 6.42 -28.82
N ILE A 28 -6.31 6.52 -27.50
CA ILE A 28 -5.14 6.07 -26.73
C ILE A 28 -5.28 4.58 -26.41
N LYS A 29 -4.24 3.82 -26.76
CA LYS A 29 -4.11 2.43 -26.36
C LYS A 29 -3.72 2.34 -24.89
N LEU A 30 -4.70 2.17 -24.02
CA LEU A 30 -4.49 1.97 -22.59
C LEU A 30 -3.93 0.56 -22.30
N PRO A 31 -3.10 0.41 -21.24
CA PRO A 31 -2.66 -0.90 -20.79
C PRO A 31 -3.81 -1.70 -20.15
N ASP A 32 -3.61 -3.01 -19.98
CA ASP A 32 -4.57 -3.82 -19.24
C ASP A 32 -4.61 -3.42 -17.75
N LEU A 33 -5.68 -3.82 -17.06
CA LEU A 33 -5.87 -3.47 -15.64
C LEU A 33 -4.73 -3.98 -14.74
N ARG A 34 -4.12 -5.12 -15.07
CA ARG A 34 -3.02 -5.67 -14.26
C ARG A 34 -1.81 -4.77 -14.34
N LEU A 35 -1.47 -4.29 -15.53
CA LEU A 35 -0.38 -3.34 -15.73
C LEU A 35 -0.65 -1.99 -15.05
N LEU A 36 -1.90 -1.50 -15.07
CA LEU A 36 -2.29 -0.31 -14.31
C LEU A 36 -2.05 -0.46 -12.79
N GLN A 37 -2.13 -1.70 -12.29
CA GLN A 37 -2.03 -2.02 -10.87
C GLN A 37 -0.60 -2.36 -10.38
N ILE A 38 0.42 -2.40 -11.25
CA ILE A 38 1.78 -2.81 -10.87
C ILE A 38 2.48 -1.78 -9.98
N ASP A 39 2.39 -0.51 -10.35
CA ASP A 39 3.07 0.59 -9.68
C ASP A 39 2.01 1.61 -9.25
N ASN A 40 1.26 1.29 -8.21
CA ASN A 40 0.18 2.18 -7.76
C ASN A 40 0.75 3.42 -7.08
N THR A 41 0.03 4.54 -7.17
CA THR A 41 0.41 5.75 -6.45
C THR A 41 0.01 5.64 -4.99
N ALA A 42 0.92 6.04 -4.12
CA ALA A 42 0.73 6.10 -2.70
C ALA A 42 0.74 7.54 -2.21
N TYR A 43 -0.15 7.86 -1.30
CA TYR A 43 -0.32 9.19 -0.75
C TYR A 43 -0.08 9.16 0.75
N VAL A 44 0.75 10.07 1.24
CA VAL A 44 0.97 10.27 2.67
C VAL A 44 -0.04 11.30 3.19
N ILE A 45 -0.79 10.91 4.21
CA ILE A 45 -1.73 11.77 4.95
C ILE A 45 -1.40 11.74 6.45
N PRO A 46 -1.84 12.74 7.22
CA PRO A 46 -1.79 12.68 8.68
C PRO A 46 -2.56 11.46 9.18
N LYS A 47 -2.04 10.81 10.22
CA LYS A 47 -2.74 9.70 10.87
C LYS A 47 -3.97 10.22 11.63
N HIS A 48 -5.11 9.59 11.39
CA HIS A 48 -6.34 9.86 12.13
C HIS A 48 -6.73 8.70 13.05
N ASN A 49 -7.59 8.98 14.02
CA ASN A 49 -8.06 7.99 15.01
C ASN A 49 -9.37 7.30 14.60
N SER A 50 -9.96 7.67 13.46
CA SER A 50 -11.17 7.06 12.93
C SER A 50 -11.15 7.03 11.41
N GLU A 51 -11.75 5.98 10.85
CA GLU A 51 -11.88 5.81 9.40
C GLU A 51 -12.63 6.99 8.75
N ASP A 52 -13.67 7.50 9.41
CA ASP A 52 -14.40 8.70 8.95
C ASP A 52 -13.49 9.92 8.83
N ALA A 53 -12.57 10.12 9.77
CA ALA A 53 -11.64 11.25 9.72
C ALA A 53 -10.60 11.06 8.59
N THR A 54 -10.11 9.84 8.40
CA THR A 54 -9.24 9.48 7.26
C THR A 54 -9.95 9.71 5.93
N LEU A 55 -11.23 9.29 5.81
CA LEU A 55 -12.03 9.47 4.60
C LEU A 55 -12.29 10.95 4.31
N ASN A 56 -12.62 11.74 5.34
CA ASN A 56 -12.79 13.18 5.23
C ASN A 56 -11.49 13.88 4.76
N GLU A 57 -10.32 13.39 5.17
CA GLU A 57 -9.05 13.92 4.68
C GLU A 57 -8.83 13.58 3.20
N ILE A 58 -9.12 12.35 2.78
CA ILE A 58 -9.07 11.94 1.38
C ILE A 58 -10.05 12.78 0.53
N GLU A 59 -11.26 13.04 1.04
CA GLU A 59 -12.26 13.88 0.35
C GLU A 59 -11.78 15.32 0.14
N LYS A 60 -10.97 15.90 1.03
CA LYS A 60 -10.40 17.24 0.78
C LYS A 60 -9.46 17.27 -0.42
N HIS A 61 -8.78 16.15 -0.69
CA HIS A 61 -7.71 16.07 -1.69
C HIS A 61 -8.08 15.25 -2.93
N PHE A 62 -9.26 14.63 -2.98
CA PHE A 62 -9.62 13.67 -4.03
C PHE A 62 -9.46 14.26 -5.43
N SER A 63 -9.81 15.54 -5.62
CA SER A 63 -9.72 16.19 -6.93
C SER A 63 -8.26 16.25 -7.43
N ALA A 64 -7.31 16.53 -6.54
CA ALA A 64 -5.89 16.56 -6.88
C ALA A 64 -5.33 15.14 -7.10
N MET A 65 -5.70 14.18 -6.25
CA MET A 65 -5.33 12.77 -6.40
C MET A 65 -5.83 12.19 -7.73
N PHE A 66 -7.11 12.37 -8.02
CA PHE A 66 -7.72 11.86 -9.24
C PHE A 66 -7.12 12.52 -10.49
N ARG A 67 -6.88 13.83 -10.43
CA ARG A 67 -6.20 14.56 -11.51
C ARG A 67 -4.81 14.00 -11.77
N HIS A 68 -4.04 13.74 -10.71
CA HIS A 68 -2.71 13.15 -10.82
C HIS A 68 -2.78 11.79 -11.52
N GLU A 69 -3.67 10.90 -11.08
CA GLU A 69 -3.84 9.57 -11.67
C GLU A 69 -4.23 9.63 -13.16
N ILE A 70 -5.12 10.55 -13.54
CA ILE A 70 -5.51 10.72 -14.94
C ILE A 70 -4.34 11.22 -15.79
N CYS A 71 -3.64 12.26 -15.33
CA CYS A 71 -2.47 12.81 -16.02
C CYS A 71 -1.34 11.78 -16.14
N ARG A 72 -1.18 10.90 -15.15
CA ARG A 72 -0.17 9.84 -15.18
C ARG A 72 -0.33 8.90 -16.38
N TRP A 73 -1.56 8.59 -16.76
CA TRP A 73 -1.85 7.65 -17.86
C TRP A 73 -2.10 8.34 -19.21
N LEU A 74 -2.72 9.51 -19.20
CA LEU A 74 -3.13 10.23 -20.41
C LEU A 74 -2.20 11.40 -20.77
N GLY A 75 -1.24 11.72 -19.91
CA GLY A 75 -0.35 12.88 -20.03
C GLY A 75 -1.06 14.22 -19.81
N ASP A 76 -0.29 15.30 -19.96
CA ASP A 76 -0.75 16.69 -19.75
C ASP A 76 -1.85 17.15 -20.72
N GLN A 77 -2.14 16.33 -21.75
CA GLN A 77 -3.17 16.57 -22.76
C GLN A 77 -4.58 16.20 -22.27
N ALA A 78 -4.70 15.49 -21.14
CA ALA A 78 -5.98 15.20 -20.52
C ALA A 78 -6.60 16.44 -19.88
N ARG A 79 -6.77 17.56 -20.59
CA ARG A 79 -7.29 18.83 -20.05
C ARG A 79 -8.82 18.91 -20.01
N ASN A 80 -9.51 17.80 -20.26
CA ASN A 80 -10.96 17.75 -20.16
C ASN A 80 -11.40 18.17 -18.75
N LYS A 81 -12.54 18.84 -18.67
CA LYS A 81 -13.16 19.22 -17.41
C LYS A 81 -13.59 17.92 -16.72
N ILE A 82 -12.81 17.50 -15.72
CA ILE A 82 -13.13 16.35 -14.90
C ILE A 82 -14.22 16.83 -13.92
N GLU A 83 -15.48 16.74 -14.32
CA GLU A 83 -16.64 17.01 -13.45
C GLU A 83 -16.96 15.76 -12.62
N THR A 84 -16.00 15.28 -11.83
CA THR A 84 -16.18 14.09 -11.01
C THR A 84 -16.40 14.47 -9.57
N ASN A 85 -17.43 13.90 -8.96
CA ASN A 85 -17.66 14.04 -7.53
C ASN A 85 -16.84 12.98 -6.76
N PHE A 86 -16.84 13.05 -5.43
CA PHE A 86 -16.08 12.11 -4.60
C PHE A 86 -16.52 10.65 -4.76
N LEU A 87 -17.80 10.38 -5.06
CA LEU A 87 -18.29 9.01 -5.28
C LEU A 87 -17.69 8.39 -6.55
N ASP A 88 -17.52 9.17 -7.62
CA ASP A 88 -16.87 8.70 -8.84
C ASP A 88 -15.42 8.29 -8.56
N PHE A 89 -14.73 9.07 -7.72
CA PHE A 89 -13.38 8.76 -7.25
C PHE A 89 -13.36 7.46 -6.45
N LEU A 90 -14.28 7.27 -5.50
CA LEU A 90 -14.41 6.03 -4.73
C LEU A 90 -14.72 4.81 -5.61
N CYS A 91 -15.45 4.99 -6.71
CA CYS A 91 -15.70 3.90 -7.67
C CYS A 91 -14.46 3.55 -8.51
N CYS A 92 -13.63 4.54 -8.81
CA CYS A 92 -12.43 4.40 -9.62
C CYS A 92 -11.27 3.70 -8.89
N PHE A 93 -11.21 3.79 -7.56
CA PHE A 93 -10.07 3.29 -6.80
C PHE A 93 -10.49 2.43 -5.61
N LYS A 94 -9.80 1.32 -5.42
CA LYS A 94 -9.74 0.63 -4.14
C LYS A 94 -8.63 1.27 -3.31
N PHE A 95 -8.92 1.61 -2.06
CA PHE A 95 -7.96 2.16 -1.12
C PHE A 95 -7.32 1.05 -0.30
N GLU A 96 -6.00 1.11 -0.15
CA GLU A 96 -5.30 0.33 0.86
C GLU A 96 -4.61 1.29 1.83
N LEU A 97 -4.99 1.21 3.10
CA LEU A 97 -4.47 2.07 4.16
C LEU A 97 -3.37 1.34 4.91
N HIS A 98 -2.27 2.04 5.18
CA HIS A 98 -1.08 1.53 5.85
C HIS A 98 -0.60 2.52 6.91
N ASP A 99 -0.68 2.15 8.18
CA ASP A 99 -0.25 2.96 9.33
C ASP A 99 1.04 2.43 9.98
N HIS A 100 1.44 1.19 9.64
CA HIS A 100 2.69 0.61 10.10
C HIS A 100 3.83 0.96 9.15
N ILE A 101 4.49 2.08 9.44
CA ILE A 101 5.50 2.67 8.57
C ILE A 101 6.90 2.59 9.20
N MET A 102 7.83 2.02 8.44
CA MET A 102 9.27 2.02 8.70
C MET A 102 9.93 3.09 7.82
N LEU A 103 10.14 4.28 8.39
CA LEU A 103 10.82 5.39 7.71
C LEU A 103 12.34 5.20 7.77
N LEU A 104 12.97 5.06 6.61
CA LEU A 104 14.43 4.96 6.47
C LEU A 104 15.07 6.23 5.90
N GLU A 105 14.25 7.17 5.44
CA GLU A 105 14.67 8.51 5.04
C GLU A 105 14.69 9.47 6.24
N SER A 106 15.30 10.65 6.04
CA SER A 106 15.34 11.69 7.07
C SER A 106 13.96 12.27 7.41
N SER A 107 13.03 12.28 6.44
CA SER A 107 11.67 12.78 6.62
C SER A 107 10.70 12.21 5.57
N MET A 108 9.40 12.21 5.87
CA MET A 108 8.37 11.76 4.92
C MET A 108 8.22 12.70 3.72
N GLU A 109 8.42 14.00 3.93
CA GLU A 109 8.19 15.04 2.94
C GLU A 109 9.17 14.97 1.76
N ASN A 110 10.36 14.41 1.98
CA ASN A 110 11.38 14.21 0.95
C ASN A 110 11.35 12.79 0.37
N SER A 111 10.41 11.96 0.82
CA SER A 111 10.29 10.57 0.37
C SER A 111 9.39 10.50 -0.86
N HIS A 112 9.83 9.75 -1.87
CA HIS A 112 9.11 9.59 -3.14
C HIS A 112 8.89 8.12 -3.53
N GLN A 113 9.37 7.18 -2.72
CA GLN A 113 9.26 5.73 -2.96
C GLN A 113 8.89 4.99 -1.68
N LEU A 114 8.17 3.89 -1.84
CA LEU A 114 7.95 2.93 -0.75
C LEU A 114 7.96 1.49 -1.25
N LEU A 115 8.16 0.58 -0.31
CA LEU A 115 7.98 -0.85 -0.49
C LEU A 115 6.91 -1.33 0.49
N LEU A 116 5.92 -2.08 0.02
CA LEU A 116 4.97 -2.77 0.90
C LEU A 116 5.41 -4.22 1.11
N VAL A 117 5.48 -4.62 2.38
CA VAL A 117 5.77 -5.99 2.80
C VAL A 117 4.45 -6.70 3.00
N LYS A 118 3.92 -7.28 1.92
CA LYS A 118 2.60 -7.90 1.87
C LYS A 118 2.66 -9.35 2.37
N PRO A 119 1.86 -9.75 3.36
CA PRO A 119 1.81 -11.15 3.77
C PRO A 119 1.28 -12.03 2.63
N ARG A 120 1.66 -13.30 2.65
CA ARG A 120 1.23 -14.33 1.69
C ARG A 120 0.43 -15.42 2.40
N GLY A 121 -0.17 -16.33 1.64
CA GLY A 121 -0.91 -17.48 2.16
C GLY A 121 -0.19 -18.25 3.30
N PRO A 122 1.11 -18.56 3.22
CA PRO A 122 1.83 -19.21 4.31
C PRO A 122 1.83 -18.43 5.63
N MET A 123 1.79 -17.09 5.56
CA MET A 123 1.66 -16.25 6.75
C MET A 123 0.28 -16.38 7.38
N LEU A 124 -0.78 -16.37 6.57
CA LEU A 124 -2.14 -16.63 7.06
C LEU A 124 -2.25 -18.01 7.72
N HIS A 125 -1.68 -19.04 7.08
CA HIS A 125 -1.67 -20.39 7.60
C HIS A 125 -0.98 -20.46 8.97
N TRP A 126 0.22 -19.87 9.08
CA TRP A 126 0.95 -19.81 10.34
C TRP A 126 0.16 -19.09 11.44
N ILE A 127 -0.51 -17.97 11.12
CA ILE A 127 -1.37 -17.26 12.08
C ILE A 127 -2.50 -18.19 12.58
N LYS A 128 -3.17 -18.90 11.66
CA LYS A 128 -4.25 -19.82 12.02
C LYS A 128 -3.74 -20.95 12.93
N GLU A 129 -2.66 -21.62 12.56
CA GLU A 129 -2.05 -22.68 13.38
C GLU A 129 -1.61 -22.20 14.77
N THR A 130 -1.10 -20.97 14.86
CA THR A 130 -0.65 -20.40 16.15
C THR A 130 -1.84 -20.10 17.08
N LEU A 131 -3.00 -19.79 16.51
CA LEU A 131 -4.21 -19.40 17.23
C LEU A 131 -5.19 -20.57 17.47
N GLU A 132 -5.13 -21.66 16.69
CA GLU A 132 -5.94 -22.87 16.87
C GLU A 132 -5.76 -23.54 18.25
N GLY A 133 -4.66 -23.24 18.96
CA GLY A 133 -4.46 -23.66 20.35
C GLY A 133 -5.25 -22.86 21.39
N GLN A 134 -6.04 -21.85 20.99
CA GLN A 134 -6.84 -21.00 21.86
C GLN A 134 -8.33 -21.21 21.57
N GLU A 135 -8.98 -22.12 22.32
CA GLU A 135 -10.37 -22.59 22.11
C GLU A 135 -11.43 -21.47 22.02
N GLU A 136 -11.14 -20.26 22.50
CA GLU A 136 -12.07 -19.11 22.50
C GLU A 136 -12.11 -18.32 21.18
N LEU A 137 -11.21 -18.58 20.22
CA LEU A 137 -11.06 -17.77 18.98
C LEU A 137 -11.53 -18.45 17.69
N GLY A 138 -12.11 -19.66 17.76
CA GLY A 138 -12.47 -20.48 16.60
C GLY A 138 -13.33 -19.75 15.55
N ASP A 139 -14.40 -19.07 15.98
CA ASP A 139 -15.32 -18.36 15.07
C ASP A 139 -14.68 -17.12 14.40
N VAL A 140 -13.64 -16.56 15.00
CA VAL A 140 -12.88 -15.43 14.44
C VAL A 140 -11.87 -15.95 13.41
N LEU A 141 -11.20 -17.07 13.70
CA LEU A 141 -10.19 -17.69 12.85
C LEU A 141 -10.71 -18.10 11.47
N GLU A 142 -11.93 -18.63 11.40
CA GLU A 142 -12.55 -19.02 10.14
C GLU A 142 -12.78 -17.82 9.20
N LYS A 143 -12.98 -16.61 9.76
CA LYS A 143 -13.27 -15.39 9.00
C LYS A 143 -12.04 -14.60 8.59
N ILE A 144 -10.85 -14.95 9.10
CA ILE A 144 -9.61 -14.28 8.68
C ILE A 144 -9.21 -14.78 7.29
N GLU A 145 -9.20 -13.84 6.34
CA GLU A 145 -8.73 -14.00 4.98
C GLU A 145 -7.39 -13.29 4.77
N LEU A 146 -6.70 -13.60 3.68
CA LEU A 146 -5.42 -12.98 3.36
C LEU A 146 -5.58 -11.47 3.09
N SER A 147 -6.70 -11.06 2.49
CA SER A 147 -7.08 -9.67 2.26
C SER A 147 -7.01 -8.83 3.53
N HIS A 148 -7.52 -9.35 4.66
CA HIS A 148 -7.48 -8.68 5.96
C HIS A 148 -6.04 -8.50 6.49
N LEU A 149 -5.10 -9.38 6.11
CA LEU A 149 -3.70 -9.26 6.50
C LEU A 149 -2.91 -8.32 5.57
N GLU A 150 -3.30 -8.29 4.30
CA GLU A 150 -2.76 -7.38 3.29
C GLU A 150 -3.21 -5.94 3.53
N GLU A 151 -4.38 -5.76 4.13
CA GLU A 151 -4.82 -4.51 4.75
C GLU A 151 -3.83 -4.11 5.84
N ASN A 152 -3.36 -2.86 5.76
CA ASN A 152 -2.36 -2.32 6.67
C ASN A 152 -1.00 -3.04 6.66
N ALA A 153 -0.56 -3.64 5.54
CA ALA A 153 0.80 -4.16 5.39
C ALA A 153 1.90 -3.16 5.81
N THR A 154 3.07 -3.67 6.22
CA THR A 154 4.21 -2.82 6.63
C THR A 154 4.76 -2.05 5.43
N ALA A 155 4.78 -0.73 5.52
CA ALA A 155 5.36 0.16 4.52
C ALA A 155 6.81 0.53 4.90
N ILE A 156 7.76 0.28 4.00
CA ILE A 156 9.14 0.75 4.14
C ILE A 156 9.29 1.96 3.24
N VAL A 157 9.54 3.12 3.82
CA VAL A 157 9.75 4.37 3.08
C VAL A 157 11.23 4.59 2.91
N ARG A 158 11.69 4.49 1.66
CA ARG A 158 13.08 4.62 1.25
C ARG A 158 13.18 5.07 -0.19
N ASN A 159 14.04 6.03 -0.46
CA ASN A 159 14.39 6.50 -1.78
C ASN A 159 15.54 5.67 -2.33
N PHE A 160 15.27 4.95 -3.42
CA PHE A 160 16.27 4.24 -4.20
C PHE A 160 16.65 5.08 -5.42
N SER A 161 17.95 5.14 -5.70
CA SER A 161 18.42 5.84 -6.90
C SER A 161 18.07 5.06 -8.18
N ASN A 162 17.93 3.73 -8.06
CA ASN A 162 17.48 2.85 -9.14
C ASN A 162 16.73 1.63 -8.57
N LEU A 163 15.73 1.14 -9.31
CA LEU A 163 14.96 -0.07 -8.94
C LEU A 163 15.83 -1.33 -8.80
N THR A 164 17.00 -1.37 -9.45
CA THR A 164 17.95 -2.48 -9.32
C THR A 164 18.53 -2.61 -7.91
N GLU A 165 18.50 -1.54 -7.10
CA GLU A 165 19.03 -1.51 -5.73
C GLU A 165 18.06 -2.16 -4.71
N ILE A 166 16.78 -2.28 -5.07
CA ILE A 166 15.74 -2.82 -4.18
C ILE A 166 16.06 -4.27 -3.82
N LYS A 167 16.42 -5.11 -4.80
CA LYS A 167 16.67 -6.53 -4.55
C LYS A 167 17.90 -6.77 -3.65
N PRO A 168 19.07 -6.12 -3.86
CA PRO A 168 20.17 -6.13 -2.90
C PRO A 168 19.75 -5.65 -1.51
N PHE A 169 19.02 -4.53 -1.43
CA PHE A 169 18.54 -4.00 -0.15
C PHE A 169 17.69 -5.01 0.62
N ILE A 170 16.70 -5.65 -0.03
CA ILE A 170 15.88 -6.69 0.62
C ILE A 170 16.76 -7.88 1.03
N LYS A 171 17.72 -8.30 0.21
CA LYS A 171 18.62 -9.42 0.53
C LYS A 171 19.50 -9.14 1.76
N GLU A 172 19.90 -7.90 1.98
CA GLU A 172 20.72 -7.51 3.13
C GLU A 172 19.86 -7.29 4.38
N ASN A 173 18.59 -6.91 4.23
CA ASN A 173 17.75 -6.45 5.33
C ASN A 173 16.56 -7.37 5.67
N TYR A 174 16.38 -8.51 4.98
CA TYR A 174 15.18 -9.36 5.13
C TYR A 174 14.89 -9.77 6.58
N GLN A 175 15.91 -9.98 7.42
CA GLN A 175 15.71 -10.34 8.83
C GLN A 175 15.10 -9.19 9.65
N SER A 176 15.60 -7.97 9.44
CA SER A 176 15.08 -6.77 10.11
C SER A 176 13.68 -6.43 9.60
N ILE A 177 13.46 -6.53 8.29
CA ILE A 177 12.16 -6.34 7.66
C ILE A 177 11.15 -7.37 8.19
N PHE A 178 11.54 -8.64 8.23
CA PHE A 178 10.72 -9.71 8.78
C PHE A 178 10.35 -9.43 10.23
N SER A 179 11.32 -9.14 11.09
CA SER A 179 11.08 -8.91 12.51
C SER A 179 10.14 -7.72 12.75
N THR A 180 10.31 -6.66 11.95
CA THR A 180 9.44 -5.48 11.99
C THR A 180 8.02 -5.83 11.55
N ALA A 181 7.86 -6.57 10.45
CA ALA A 181 6.54 -7.00 9.98
C ALA A 181 5.86 -7.97 10.94
N MET A 182 6.60 -8.93 11.51
CA MET A 182 6.09 -9.91 12.48
C MET A 182 5.63 -9.28 13.79
N GLY A 183 6.28 -8.19 14.22
CA GLY A 183 5.90 -7.45 15.43
C GLY A 183 4.46 -6.94 15.42
N ARG A 184 3.82 -6.84 14.25
CA ARG A 184 2.39 -6.54 14.12
C ARG A 184 1.48 -7.71 14.46
N PHE A 185 1.90 -8.93 14.13
CA PHE A 185 1.06 -10.12 14.24
C PHE A 185 1.22 -10.81 15.60
N SER A 186 2.43 -10.81 16.17
CA SER A 186 2.68 -11.40 17.48
C SER A 186 3.84 -10.71 18.19
N SER A 187 3.68 -10.44 19.48
CA SER A 187 4.76 -9.96 20.36
C SER A 187 5.69 -11.08 20.84
N GLN A 188 5.33 -12.34 20.61
CA GLN A 188 6.06 -13.52 21.06
C GLN A 188 7.06 -13.98 19.98
N SER A 189 8.22 -13.32 19.93
CA SER A 189 9.23 -13.57 18.91
C SER A 189 9.81 -14.99 18.89
N ASN A 190 9.67 -15.74 19.99
CA ASN A 190 10.05 -17.15 20.08
C ASN A 190 9.10 -18.09 19.30
N GLN A 191 7.90 -17.64 18.93
CA GLN A 191 6.93 -18.42 18.15
C GLN A 191 6.95 -18.06 16.66
N TRP A 192 7.70 -17.03 16.26
CA TRP A 192 7.78 -16.62 14.88
C TRP A 192 8.44 -17.70 14.01
N PRO A 193 8.05 -17.80 12.72
CA PRO A 193 8.73 -18.66 11.77
C PRO A 193 10.24 -18.37 11.72
N LEU A 194 11.05 -19.41 11.68
CA LEU A 194 12.50 -19.27 11.55
C LEU A 194 12.87 -18.91 10.11
N ILE A 195 13.34 -17.68 9.90
CA ILE A 195 13.76 -17.18 8.59
C ILE A 195 15.27 -16.98 8.56
N HIS A 196 15.98 -17.93 7.95
CA HIS A 196 17.44 -17.90 7.78
C HIS A 196 17.89 -17.56 6.35
N SER A 197 16.95 -17.28 5.45
CA SER A 197 17.26 -17.00 4.05
C SER A 197 16.20 -16.13 3.38
N LEU A 198 16.60 -15.42 2.32
CA LEU A 198 15.68 -14.63 1.49
C LEU A 198 14.56 -15.49 0.84
N PRO A 199 14.83 -16.72 0.33
CA PRO A 199 13.76 -17.60 -0.13
C PRO A 199 12.72 -17.90 0.95
N ALA A 200 13.15 -18.16 2.19
CA ALA A 200 12.21 -18.37 3.31
C ALA A 200 11.39 -17.11 3.58
N PHE A 201 12.02 -15.93 3.59
CA PHE A 201 11.28 -14.66 3.68
C PHE A 201 10.21 -14.51 2.59
N ASN A 202 10.55 -14.82 1.34
CA ASN A 202 9.64 -14.72 0.19
C ASN A 202 8.49 -15.74 0.20
N GLN A 203 8.56 -16.77 1.05
CA GLN A 203 7.42 -17.67 1.26
C GLN A 203 6.31 -16.97 2.05
N TYR A 204 6.68 -16.19 3.07
CA TYR A 204 5.73 -15.50 3.95
C TYR A 204 5.34 -14.12 3.46
N PHE A 205 6.23 -13.42 2.74
CA PHE A 205 6.01 -12.05 2.31
C PHE A 205 6.30 -11.83 0.82
N ALA A 206 5.49 -11.00 0.18
CA ALA A 206 5.80 -10.35 -1.10
C ALA A 206 6.32 -8.94 -0.83
N ILE A 207 7.13 -8.42 -1.77
CA ILE A 207 7.48 -7.01 -1.81
C ILE A 207 6.75 -6.39 -2.99
N GLU A 208 5.83 -5.46 -2.72
CA GLU A 208 5.27 -4.56 -3.75
C GLU A 208 6.07 -3.26 -3.75
N ILE A 209 6.36 -2.73 -4.95
CA ILE A 209 7.20 -1.56 -5.14
C ILE A 209 6.29 -0.43 -5.64
N HIS A 210 6.31 0.71 -4.97
CA HIS A 210 5.63 1.91 -5.44
C HIS A 210 6.65 3.02 -5.66
N THR A 211 6.73 3.50 -6.89
CA THR A 211 7.66 4.54 -7.31
C THR A 211 7.13 5.95 -7.12
N GLN A 212 5.85 6.07 -6.78
CA GLN A 212 5.14 7.32 -6.57
C GLN A 212 4.62 7.38 -5.14
N LEU A 213 5.39 8.01 -4.25
CA LEU A 213 4.93 8.44 -2.93
C LEU A 213 4.73 9.95 -2.93
N ILE A 214 3.51 10.41 -2.69
CA ILE A 214 3.13 11.82 -2.77
C ILE A 214 2.63 12.29 -1.42
N HIS A 215 3.23 13.36 -0.89
CA HIS A 215 2.80 13.95 0.37
C HIS A 215 1.68 14.97 0.15
N LEU A 216 0.46 14.69 0.61
CA LEU A 216 -0.72 15.51 0.30
C LEU A 216 -0.73 16.89 0.99
N SER A 217 0.06 17.10 2.04
CA SER A 217 0.22 18.46 2.61
C SER A 217 1.05 19.41 1.75
N ASN A 218 1.78 18.89 0.74
CA ASN A 218 2.67 19.66 -0.12
C ASN A 218 2.19 19.79 -1.57
N SER A 219 1.07 19.15 -1.94
CA SER A 219 0.45 19.33 -3.25
C SER A 219 -0.23 20.70 -3.33
N ARG A 220 0.57 21.74 -3.54
CA ARG A 220 0.06 23.05 -3.97
C ARG A 220 -0.60 22.89 -5.34
N SER A 221 -1.86 23.31 -5.39
CA SER A 221 -2.69 23.59 -6.57
C SER A 221 -1.94 24.23 -7.72
#